data_AF-A0A401I323-F1
#
_entry.id   AF-A0A401I323-F1
#
_cell.length_a   1.000
_cell.length_b   1.000
_cell.length_c   1.000
_cell.angle_alpha   90.00
_cell.angle_beta   90.00
_cell.angle_gamma   90.00
#
_symmetry.space_group_name_H-M   'P 1'
#
loop_
_entity.id
_entity.type
_entity.pdbx_description
1 polymer ?
#
loop_
_entity_poly.entity_id
_entity_poly.type
_entity_poly.pdbx_seq_one_letter_code
_entity_poly.pdbx_strand_id
1 'polypeptide(L)'
;MKKKWLSGCLALLLMLATFGGTGVVFAEQTETPAATADGLWTAEVEIVSPDLEHEGLPFVATVEFEEGANAFDLLLAAVGEENVQYTVHPEFGPFIEGIMGLEGTASDWWMFNVNGEASMVGAGSYLVEDGDTLQWEYFVDDSAEWEVFAFADQDKVSPWAQEATQWLGYFNIMSGKPSGDSFLFDPKGTTTRAEFTKLLVSILYEDPSGAEAAGFTDVAAGAWYADYVNKAKLENLIGGYADNTFKPSATISRQDAAVILARAFELSPSAEAPSFGDVTAAYAKDAIAAIAEAGIMEGYNGAFRPQDSITREELAVVTLRLFEVFGE
;
A
#
# COMPACT_ATOMS: atom_id res chain seq x y z
N MET A 1 1.63 -5.26 21.53
CA MET A 1 1.83 -4.19 20.53
C MET A 1 1.63 -4.77 19.13
N LYS A 2 0.42 -5.27 18.81
CA LYS A 2 0.15 -6.01 17.56
C LYS A 2 -0.47 -5.15 16.44
N LYS A 3 -0.80 -3.89 16.72
CA LYS A 3 -1.69 -3.08 15.85
C LYS A 3 -1.14 -1.69 15.50
N LYS A 4 0.00 -1.26 16.07
CA LYS A 4 0.50 0.11 15.88
C LYS A 4 1.25 0.34 14.58
N TRP A 5 1.81 -0.71 13.97
CA TRP A 5 2.57 -0.58 12.73
C TRP A 5 1.69 -0.78 11.48
N LEU A 6 0.58 -1.51 11.59
CA LEU A 6 -0.42 -1.58 10.50
C LEU A 6 -0.94 -0.19 10.14
N SER A 7 -1.25 0.65 11.14
CA SER A 7 -1.58 2.06 10.92
C SER A 7 -0.41 2.89 10.35
N GLY A 8 0.84 2.42 10.50
CA GLY A 8 2.05 3.03 9.91
C GLY A 8 2.30 2.60 8.47
N CYS A 9 1.85 1.40 8.06
CA CYS A 9 1.79 0.99 6.66
C CYS A 9 0.54 1.50 5.95
N LEU A 10 -0.58 1.70 6.67
CA LEU A 10 -1.72 2.45 6.16
C LEU A 10 -1.34 3.92 6.06
N ALA A 11 -0.54 4.45 7.00
CA ALA A 11 0.20 5.67 6.76
C ALA A 11 1.08 5.46 5.54
N LEU A 12 1.93 4.46 5.32
CA LEU A 12 2.63 4.33 4.02
C LEU A 12 1.72 4.19 2.77
N LEU A 13 0.49 3.67 2.89
CA LEU A 13 -0.52 3.61 1.83
C LEU A 13 -1.29 4.95 1.67
N LEU A 14 -1.39 5.73 2.76
CA LEU A 14 -1.90 7.11 2.90
C LEU A 14 -0.76 8.15 2.92
N MET A 15 0.51 7.76 2.79
CA MET A 15 1.77 8.52 2.88
C MET A 15 2.55 8.32 1.58
N LEU A 16 2.26 7.24 0.84
CA LEU A 16 2.04 7.27 -0.61
C LEU A 16 0.86 8.19 -1.00
N ALA A 17 0.19 8.78 0.00
CA ALA A 17 -0.67 9.96 -0.06
C ALA A 17 -0.37 11.02 1.04
N THR A 18 0.88 11.18 1.55
CA THR A 18 1.39 12.23 2.50
C THR A 18 2.72 11.89 3.24
N PHE A 19 3.91 12.14 2.66
CA PHE A 19 5.22 12.53 3.30
C PHE A 19 5.83 11.71 4.49
N GLY A 20 7.15 11.60 4.69
CA GLY A 20 8.34 12.21 4.08
C GLY A 20 9.56 12.17 5.05
N GLY A 21 10.74 12.55 4.53
CA GLY A 21 11.93 12.99 5.30
C GLY A 21 13.14 12.04 5.23
N THR A 22 14.35 12.44 4.79
CA THR A 22 15.05 13.75 4.90
C THR A 22 16.06 13.93 3.75
N GLY A 23 16.40 15.12 3.27
CA GLY A 23 16.06 16.49 3.68
C GLY A 23 16.74 17.52 2.76
N VAL A 24 16.32 18.78 2.84
CA VAL A 24 16.94 19.89 2.11
C VAL A 24 17.13 21.09 3.04
N VAL A 25 18.21 21.81 2.79
CA VAL A 25 18.85 22.84 3.60
C VAL A 25 18.01 24.11 3.67
N PHE A 26 17.98 24.74 4.85
CA PHE A 26 17.40 26.06 5.11
C PHE A 26 17.94 27.12 4.14
N ALA A 27 17.04 27.74 3.38
CA ALA A 27 17.26 29.07 2.82
C ALA A 27 16.72 30.14 3.79
N GLU A 28 17.49 31.21 3.90
CA GLU A 28 17.34 32.32 4.84
C GLU A 28 16.07 33.14 4.55
N GLN A 29 15.32 33.51 5.61
CA GLN A 29 14.19 34.42 5.52
C GLN A 29 14.62 35.75 4.88
N THR A 30 13.97 36.09 3.77
CA THR A 30 13.88 37.49 3.30
C THR A 30 12.46 38.00 3.52
N GLU A 31 12.36 39.30 3.73
CA GLU A 31 11.34 40.03 4.48
C GLU A 31 9.88 39.82 4.05
N THR A 32 8.98 39.95 5.03
CA THR A 32 7.51 40.02 4.86
C THR A 32 7.09 41.07 3.83
N PRO A 33 6.36 40.71 2.75
CA PRO A 33 5.70 41.71 1.92
C PRO A 33 4.53 42.34 2.67
N ALA A 34 4.41 43.66 2.55
CA ALA A 34 3.32 44.44 3.15
C ALA A 34 1.97 44.11 2.51
N ALA A 35 0.90 44.11 3.33
CA ALA A 35 -0.48 43.95 2.90
C ALA A 35 -0.85 44.91 1.75
N THR A 36 -1.37 44.36 0.66
CA THR A 36 -1.92 45.09 -0.48
C THR A 36 -3.28 45.71 -0.17
N ALA A 37 -3.65 46.71 -0.96
CA ALA A 37 -4.42 47.86 -0.53
C ALA A 37 -5.96 47.76 -0.62
N ASP A 38 -6.57 46.59 -0.76
CA ASP A 38 -8.03 46.49 -0.99
C ASP A 38 -8.69 45.22 -0.41
N GLY A 39 -8.43 44.84 0.85
CA GLY A 39 -9.22 43.83 1.58
C GLY A 39 -9.26 42.41 0.97
N LEU A 40 -8.54 42.18 -0.12
CA LEU A 40 -8.29 40.89 -0.75
C LEU A 40 -7.09 40.24 -0.06
N TRP A 41 -7.18 38.93 0.15
CA TRP A 41 -6.08 38.12 0.62
C TRP A 41 -5.16 37.80 -0.54
N THR A 42 -3.91 37.48 -0.23
CA THR A 42 -2.91 37.12 -1.23
C THR A 42 -2.31 35.76 -0.90
N ALA A 43 -2.10 34.93 -1.91
CA ALA A 43 -1.38 33.67 -1.77
C ALA A 43 -0.42 33.51 -2.94
N GLU A 44 0.69 32.84 -2.70
CA GLU A 44 1.63 32.47 -3.73
C GLU A 44 1.27 31.08 -4.27
N VAL A 45 1.14 30.93 -5.58
CA VAL A 45 0.91 29.65 -6.24
C VAL A 45 2.17 29.30 -7.02
N GLU A 46 2.77 28.16 -6.69
CA GLU A 46 3.97 27.64 -7.32
C GLU A 46 3.63 26.35 -8.07
N ILE A 47 4.06 26.23 -9.32
CA ILE A 47 4.03 24.98 -10.08
C ILE A 47 5.47 24.58 -10.37
N VAL A 48 5.90 23.43 -9.87
CA VAL A 48 7.29 22.99 -9.94
C VAL A 48 7.39 21.56 -10.44
N SER A 49 8.47 21.24 -11.15
CA SER A 49 8.82 19.90 -11.60
C SER A 49 10.32 19.67 -11.32
N PRO A 50 10.72 19.50 -10.05
CA PRO A 50 12.12 19.56 -9.66
C PRO A 50 12.99 18.52 -10.36
N ASP A 51 12.41 17.35 -10.66
CA ASP A 51 13.11 16.20 -11.24
C ASP A 51 12.84 16.03 -12.75
N LEU A 52 12.15 16.97 -13.40
CA LEU A 52 11.86 16.94 -14.83
C LEU A 52 11.85 18.33 -15.46
N GLU A 53 12.69 18.53 -16.49
CA GLU A 53 12.64 19.75 -17.28
C GLU A 53 11.35 19.81 -18.12
N HIS A 54 10.56 20.87 -17.91
CA HIS A 54 9.35 21.13 -18.69
C HIS A 54 9.27 22.61 -19.07
N GLU A 55 8.83 22.90 -20.29
CA GLU A 55 8.68 24.29 -20.75
C GLU A 55 7.62 25.01 -19.90
N GLY A 56 7.98 26.16 -19.34
CA GLY A 56 7.09 26.95 -18.48
C GLY A 56 7.16 26.62 -16.99
N LEU A 57 7.95 25.62 -16.58
CA LEU A 57 8.20 25.30 -15.16
C LEU A 57 9.67 25.59 -14.77
N PRO A 58 9.94 26.02 -13.51
CA PRO A 58 8.97 26.36 -12.48
C PRO A 58 8.18 27.65 -12.82
N PHE A 59 6.93 27.70 -12.38
CA PHE A 59 6.04 28.85 -12.50
C PHE A 59 5.67 29.34 -11.10
N VAL A 60 5.64 30.66 -10.89
CA VAL A 60 5.22 31.27 -9.62
C VAL A 60 4.34 32.47 -9.91
N ALA A 61 3.21 32.57 -9.24
CA ALA A 61 2.31 33.71 -9.33
C ALA A 61 1.72 34.06 -7.95
N THR A 62 1.61 35.35 -7.67
CA THR A 62 0.80 35.83 -6.54
C THR A 62 -0.64 36.02 -7.03
N VAL A 63 -1.58 35.36 -6.36
CA VAL A 63 -3.02 35.43 -6.66
C VAL A 63 -3.72 36.23 -5.56
N GLU A 64 -4.50 37.22 -5.96
CA GLU A 64 -5.41 37.95 -5.07
C GLU A 64 -6.77 37.24 -5.01
N PHE A 65 -7.33 37.04 -3.82
CA PHE A 65 -8.56 36.29 -3.63
C PHE A 65 -9.41 36.80 -2.46
N GLU A 66 -10.68 36.37 -2.40
CA GLU A 66 -11.60 36.66 -1.30
C GLU A 66 -11.62 35.52 -0.28
N GLU A 67 -11.87 35.84 0.99
CA GLU A 67 -12.01 34.85 2.07
C GLU A 67 -12.96 33.71 1.68
N GLY A 68 -12.52 32.46 1.89
CA GLY A 68 -13.29 31.26 1.57
C GLY A 68 -13.03 30.65 0.19
N ALA A 69 -12.12 31.22 -0.60
CA ALA A 69 -11.60 30.55 -1.81
C ALA A 69 -10.83 29.28 -1.43
N ASN A 70 -10.93 28.24 -2.26
CA ASN A 70 -10.16 27.01 -2.07
C ASN A 70 -8.91 26.98 -2.96
N ALA A 71 -7.98 26.08 -2.64
CA ALA A 71 -6.70 25.99 -3.34
C ALA A 71 -6.84 25.60 -4.82
N PHE A 72 -7.88 24.84 -5.18
CA PHE A 72 -8.13 24.49 -6.58
C PHE A 72 -8.57 25.72 -7.39
N ASP A 73 -9.43 26.58 -6.85
CA ASP A 73 -9.83 27.83 -7.51
C ASP A 73 -8.61 28.75 -7.72
N LEU A 74 -7.70 28.80 -6.76
CA LEU A 74 -6.47 29.58 -6.88
C LEU A 74 -5.50 29.00 -7.92
N LEU A 75 -5.42 27.67 -8.06
CA LEU A 75 -4.68 27.05 -9.16
C LEU A 75 -5.25 27.48 -10.51
N LEU A 76 -6.57 27.36 -10.71
CA LEU A 76 -7.22 27.77 -11.96
C LEU A 76 -7.00 29.26 -12.25
N ALA A 77 -7.07 30.11 -11.22
CA ALA A 77 -6.80 31.54 -11.35
C ALA A 77 -5.34 31.84 -11.73
N ALA A 78 -4.38 31.06 -11.21
CA ALA A 78 -2.95 31.25 -11.45
C ALA A 78 -2.54 30.86 -12.88
N VAL A 79 -2.97 29.68 -13.36
CA VAL A 79 -2.49 29.13 -14.64
C VAL A 79 -3.51 29.20 -15.77
N GLY A 80 -4.78 29.51 -15.48
CA GLY A 80 -5.89 29.45 -16.43
C GLY A 80 -6.51 28.06 -16.49
N GLU A 81 -7.84 28.00 -16.54
CA GLU A 81 -8.61 26.74 -16.52
C GLU A 81 -8.26 25.82 -17.70
N GLU A 82 -7.96 26.38 -18.86
CA GLU A 82 -7.55 25.63 -20.05
C GLU A 82 -6.22 24.89 -19.88
N ASN A 83 -5.41 25.29 -18.89
CA ASN A 83 -4.11 24.71 -18.61
C ASN A 83 -4.17 23.70 -17.46
N VAL A 84 -5.36 23.36 -16.95
CA VAL A 84 -5.52 22.35 -15.90
C VAL A 84 -6.42 21.22 -16.39
N GLN A 85 -5.88 20.01 -16.42
CA GLN A 85 -6.63 18.79 -16.67
C GLN A 85 -6.97 18.12 -15.34
N TYR A 86 -8.22 17.76 -15.13
CA TYR A 86 -8.67 17.15 -13.89
C TYR A 86 -9.98 16.37 -14.06
N THR A 87 -10.21 15.40 -13.18
CA THR A 87 -11.50 14.72 -13.00
C THR A 87 -12.07 15.04 -11.62
N VAL A 88 -13.41 15.07 -11.49
CA VAL A 88 -14.06 15.34 -10.20
C VAL A 88 -14.56 14.04 -9.60
N HIS A 89 -13.94 13.61 -8.51
CA HIS A 89 -14.35 12.40 -7.80
C HIS A 89 -15.39 12.73 -6.72
N PRO A 90 -16.45 11.91 -6.54
CA PRO A 90 -17.49 12.16 -5.52
C PRO A 90 -16.96 12.20 -4.08
N GLU A 91 -15.87 11.51 -3.80
CA GLU A 91 -15.31 11.33 -2.45
C GLU A 91 -14.09 12.22 -2.19
N PHE A 92 -13.29 12.54 -3.21
CA PHE A 92 -11.99 13.22 -3.06
C PHE A 92 -11.93 14.61 -3.70
N GLY A 93 -13.00 15.02 -4.41
CA GLY A 93 -13.03 16.32 -5.10
C GLY A 93 -12.21 16.32 -6.40
N PRO A 94 -11.72 17.49 -6.84
CA PRO A 94 -10.94 17.60 -8.08
C PRO A 94 -9.59 16.87 -7.94
N PHE A 95 -9.36 15.91 -8.83
CA PHE A 95 -8.11 15.17 -8.97
C PHE A 95 -7.37 15.70 -10.18
N ILE A 96 -6.17 16.27 -9.96
CA ILE A 96 -5.39 16.90 -11.02
C ILE A 96 -4.66 15.83 -11.83
N GLU A 97 -4.92 15.82 -13.13
CA GLU A 97 -4.31 14.93 -14.11
C GLU A 97 -3.21 15.64 -14.91
N GLY A 98 -3.22 16.98 -14.97
CA GLY A 98 -2.15 17.72 -15.63
C GLY A 98 -2.22 19.22 -15.40
N ILE A 99 -1.06 19.88 -15.41
CA ILE A 99 -0.94 21.34 -15.27
C ILE A 99 0.01 21.85 -16.36
N MET A 100 -0.39 22.91 -17.06
CA MET A 100 0.39 23.57 -18.12
C MET A 100 0.90 22.60 -19.21
N GLY A 101 0.11 21.58 -19.54
CA GLY A 101 0.44 20.59 -20.56
C GLY A 101 1.32 19.43 -20.08
N LEU A 102 1.74 19.43 -18.80
CA LEU A 102 2.42 18.31 -18.18
C LEU A 102 1.40 17.40 -17.49
N GLU A 103 1.04 16.32 -18.19
CA GLU A 103 0.10 15.29 -17.74
C GLU A 103 0.80 14.25 -16.86
N GLY A 104 0.14 13.86 -15.78
CA GLY A 104 0.53 12.72 -14.96
C GLY A 104 0.35 11.40 -15.70
N THR A 105 1.03 10.38 -15.20
CA THR A 105 0.98 9.01 -15.71
C THR A 105 0.51 8.07 -14.61
N ALA A 106 0.69 6.76 -14.79
CA ALA A 106 0.46 5.80 -13.70
C ALA A 106 1.52 5.90 -12.59
N SER A 107 2.68 6.50 -12.87
CA SER A 107 3.84 6.58 -11.97
C SER A 107 4.29 8.00 -11.68
N ASP A 108 3.79 9.00 -12.41
CA ASP A 108 4.12 10.41 -12.20
C ASP A 108 2.83 11.16 -11.89
N TRP A 109 2.84 12.04 -10.89
CA TRP A 109 1.61 12.68 -10.44
C TRP A 109 1.87 14.08 -9.86
N TRP A 110 0.79 14.86 -9.75
CA TRP A 110 0.82 16.16 -9.11
C TRP A 110 0.52 16.04 -7.62
N MET A 111 1.39 16.62 -6.79
CA MET A 111 1.22 16.72 -5.35
C MET A 111 0.91 18.17 -4.95
N PHE A 112 -0.03 18.33 -4.02
CA PHE A 112 -0.43 19.63 -3.50
C PHE A 112 0.09 19.82 -2.08
N ASN A 113 0.90 20.86 -1.90
CA ASN A 113 1.54 21.25 -0.66
C ASN A 113 1.08 22.66 -0.24
N VAL A 114 1.02 22.90 1.07
CA VAL A 114 0.75 24.22 1.64
C VAL A 114 1.85 24.58 2.61
N ASN A 115 2.44 25.76 2.44
CA ASN A 115 3.49 26.29 3.31
C ASN A 115 4.68 25.33 3.51
N GLY A 116 5.01 24.57 2.46
CA GLY A 116 6.11 23.59 2.45
C GLY A 116 5.77 22.23 3.09
N GLU A 117 4.51 22.00 3.49
CA GLU A 117 4.03 20.73 4.02
C GLU A 117 3.00 20.08 3.10
N ALA A 118 2.96 18.76 3.09
CA ALA A 118 1.91 17.97 2.44
C ALA A 118 0.52 18.45 2.85
N SER A 119 -0.38 18.67 1.90
CA SER A 119 -1.77 18.86 2.28
C SER A 119 -2.41 17.50 2.63
N MET A 120 -3.00 17.41 3.83
CA MET A 120 -3.77 16.24 4.28
C MET A 120 -5.22 16.24 3.74
N VAL A 121 -5.60 17.26 2.95
CA VAL A 121 -6.93 17.42 2.35
C VAL A 121 -6.80 17.80 0.87
N GLY A 122 -7.78 17.39 0.06
CA GLY A 122 -7.80 17.75 -1.36
C GLY A 122 -7.88 19.27 -1.58
N ALA A 123 -7.31 19.75 -2.68
CA ALA A 123 -7.24 21.18 -3.00
C ALA A 123 -8.61 21.86 -3.11
N GLY A 124 -9.66 21.14 -3.52
CA GLY A 124 -11.03 21.65 -3.52
C GLY A 124 -11.68 21.77 -2.12
N SER A 125 -11.05 21.20 -1.08
CA SER A 125 -11.52 21.24 0.31
C SER A 125 -10.67 22.15 1.20
N TYR A 126 -9.43 22.44 0.80
CA TYR A 126 -8.56 23.35 1.53
C TYR A 126 -8.98 24.81 1.29
N LEU A 127 -9.41 25.50 2.35
CA LEU A 127 -9.69 26.93 2.31
C LEU A 127 -8.39 27.69 2.57
N VAL A 128 -8.04 28.60 1.66
CA VAL A 128 -6.73 29.26 1.64
C VAL A 128 -6.72 30.43 2.63
N GLU A 129 -5.64 30.55 3.40
CA GLU A 129 -5.38 31.62 4.34
C GLU A 129 -4.52 32.74 3.70
N ASP A 130 -4.65 33.97 4.21
CA ASP A 130 -3.85 35.10 3.72
C ASP A 130 -2.35 34.86 3.98
N GLY A 131 -1.57 34.95 2.91
CA GLY A 131 -0.13 34.72 2.92
C GLY A 131 0.31 33.28 2.68
N ASP A 132 -0.62 32.34 2.42
CA ASP A 132 -0.26 30.95 2.11
C ASP A 132 0.61 30.84 0.84
N THR A 133 1.53 29.89 0.86
CA THR A 133 2.21 29.37 -0.33
C THR A 133 1.61 28.02 -0.70
N LEU A 134 0.98 27.95 -1.87
CA LEU A 134 0.35 26.77 -2.45
C LEU A 134 1.26 26.21 -3.54
N GLN A 135 1.89 25.07 -3.28
CA GLN A 135 2.81 24.46 -4.23
C GLN A 135 2.20 23.21 -4.86
N TRP A 136 2.28 23.16 -6.18
CA TRP A 136 1.93 22.01 -7.01
C TRP A 136 3.21 21.43 -7.55
N GLU A 137 3.61 20.31 -7.00
CA GLU A 137 4.86 19.65 -7.34
C GLU A 137 4.58 18.44 -8.23
N TYR A 138 5.15 18.46 -9.43
CA TYR A 138 5.15 17.30 -10.31
C TYR A 138 6.18 16.32 -9.81
N PHE A 139 5.68 15.24 -9.23
CA PHE A 139 6.51 14.14 -8.79
C PHE A 139 6.79 13.26 -10.00
N VAL A 140 8.06 13.24 -10.40
CA VAL A 140 8.58 12.17 -11.26
C VAL A 140 9.12 11.13 -10.33
N ASP A 141 8.56 9.93 -10.42
CA ASP A 141 9.22 8.79 -9.85
C ASP A 141 10.52 8.61 -10.67
N ASP A 142 11.67 9.13 -10.18
CA ASP A 142 13.05 8.90 -10.75
C ASP A 142 13.52 7.47 -10.50
N SER A 143 12.54 6.63 -10.71
CA SER A 143 12.47 5.22 -10.70
C SER A 143 12.95 4.71 -12.06
N ALA A 144 13.81 5.46 -12.73
CA ALA A 144 14.54 5.00 -13.90
C ALA A 144 15.59 3.91 -13.57
N GLU A 145 15.87 3.65 -12.28
CA GLU A 145 16.48 2.39 -11.81
C GLU A 145 15.47 1.28 -11.50
N TRP A 146 14.19 1.57 -11.62
CA TRP A 146 13.09 0.64 -11.49
C TRP A 146 12.79 0.16 -12.89
N GLU A 147 13.54 -0.88 -13.29
CA GLU A 147 12.80 -1.99 -13.84
C GLU A 147 11.63 -2.20 -12.88
N VAL A 148 10.40 -1.95 -13.35
CA VAL A 148 9.17 -2.41 -12.68
C VAL A 148 9.55 -3.70 -11.97
N PHE A 149 9.32 -3.82 -10.66
CA PHE A 149 9.53 -5.09 -9.95
C PHE A 149 8.51 -6.10 -10.52
N ALA A 150 8.75 -6.48 -11.76
CA ALA A 150 7.94 -7.18 -12.69
C ALA A 150 8.64 -8.51 -12.77
N PHE A 151 7.97 -9.48 -12.20
CA PHE A 151 8.38 -10.84 -12.40
C PHE A 151 8.37 -11.14 -13.90
N ALA A 152 9.34 -11.91 -14.37
CA ALA A 152 9.46 -12.21 -15.81
C ALA A 152 8.25 -13.00 -16.35
N ASP A 153 7.34 -13.45 -15.49
CA ASP A 153 6.06 -14.07 -15.79
C ASP A 153 4.84 -13.27 -15.27
N GLN A 154 4.96 -11.95 -15.13
CA GLN A 154 3.87 -11.05 -14.75
C GLN A 154 2.64 -11.19 -15.69
N ASP A 155 2.87 -11.50 -16.97
CA ASP A 155 1.82 -11.75 -17.97
C ASP A 155 0.98 -13.00 -17.66
N LYS A 156 1.46 -13.90 -16.80
CA LYS A 156 0.74 -15.11 -16.36
C LYS A 156 -0.10 -14.88 -15.11
N VAL A 157 0.04 -13.73 -14.45
CA VAL A 157 -0.77 -13.33 -13.30
C VAL A 157 -2.18 -13.05 -13.80
N SER A 158 -3.18 -13.67 -13.17
CA SER A 158 -4.56 -13.40 -13.56
C SER A 158 -4.92 -11.93 -13.29
N PRO A 159 -5.76 -11.28 -14.14
CA PRO A 159 -6.10 -9.86 -13.98
C PRO A 159 -6.56 -9.47 -12.57
N TRP A 160 -7.35 -10.33 -11.92
CA TRP A 160 -7.87 -10.13 -10.57
C TRP A 160 -6.80 -10.18 -9.46
N ALA A 161 -5.57 -10.60 -9.77
CA ALA A 161 -4.46 -10.71 -8.82
C ALA A 161 -3.30 -9.76 -9.15
N GLN A 162 -3.40 -8.97 -10.23
CA GLN A 162 -2.27 -8.15 -10.70
C GLN A 162 -1.87 -7.10 -9.67
N GLU A 163 -2.83 -6.34 -9.19
CA GLU A 163 -2.64 -5.31 -8.16
C GLU A 163 -1.99 -5.89 -6.90
N ALA A 164 -2.58 -6.95 -6.34
CA ALA A 164 -2.06 -7.60 -5.15
C ALA A 164 -0.63 -8.15 -5.34
N THR A 165 -0.32 -8.66 -6.54
CA THR A 165 1.02 -9.18 -6.86
C THR A 165 2.05 -8.05 -6.92
N GLN A 166 1.71 -6.92 -7.55
CA GLN A 166 2.58 -5.74 -7.61
C GLN A 166 2.82 -5.16 -6.22
N TRP A 167 1.76 -5.02 -5.42
CA TRP A 167 1.84 -4.54 -4.04
C TRP A 167 2.81 -5.38 -3.19
N LEU A 168 2.71 -6.70 -3.24
CA LEU A 168 3.62 -7.59 -2.50
C LEU A 168 5.06 -7.54 -2.95
N GLY A 169 5.29 -7.36 -4.25
CA GLY A 169 6.62 -7.18 -4.82
C GLY A 169 7.26 -5.90 -4.30
N TYR A 170 6.51 -4.79 -4.38
CA TYR A 170 6.92 -3.46 -3.90
C TYR A 170 7.31 -3.47 -2.42
N PHE A 171 6.45 -4.02 -1.55
CA PHE A 171 6.73 -4.10 -0.12
C PHE A 171 7.69 -5.24 0.28
N ASN A 172 8.22 -5.99 -0.70
CA ASN A 172 9.07 -7.16 -0.52
C ASN A 172 8.49 -8.22 0.44
N ILE A 173 7.16 -8.28 0.55
CA ILE A 173 6.46 -9.29 1.35
C ILE A 173 6.57 -10.64 0.64
N MET A 174 6.41 -10.66 -0.68
CA MET A 174 6.64 -11.85 -1.50
C MET A 174 7.66 -11.56 -2.58
N SER A 175 8.79 -12.27 -2.51
CA SER A 175 9.84 -12.20 -3.52
C SER A 175 9.61 -13.30 -4.58
N GLY A 176 10.12 -13.05 -5.78
CA GLY A 176 10.10 -14.02 -6.88
C GLY A 176 11.13 -15.13 -6.67
N LYS A 177 10.92 -16.26 -7.34
CA LYS A 177 11.86 -17.38 -7.37
C LYS A 177 12.97 -17.07 -8.39
N PRO A 178 14.26 -17.20 -8.03
CA PRO A 178 15.34 -17.00 -8.98
C PRO A 178 15.19 -17.91 -10.21
N SER A 179 15.35 -17.36 -11.40
CA SER A 179 15.25 -18.05 -12.69
C SER A 179 16.22 -17.42 -13.69
N GLY A 180 17.44 -17.95 -13.76
CA GLY A 180 18.52 -17.34 -14.55
C GLY A 180 18.86 -15.95 -14.01
N ASP A 181 18.88 -14.96 -14.90
CA ASP A 181 19.12 -13.55 -14.57
C ASP A 181 17.85 -12.80 -14.15
N SER A 182 16.74 -13.51 -13.96
CA SER A 182 15.42 -12.92 -13.63
C SER A 182 14.78 -13.57 -12.40
N PHE A 183 13.66 -13.01 -11.94
CA PHE A 183 12.82 -13.59 -10.91
C PHE A 183 11.43 -13.92 -11.46
N LEU A 184 10.91 -15.11 -11.15
CA LEU A 184 9.55 -15.53 -11.50
C LEU A 184 8.63 -15.45 -10.29
N PHE A 185 7.47 -14.84 -10.47
CA PHE A 185 6.43 -14.86 -9.47
C PHE A 185 5.85 -16.26 -9.32
N ASP A 186 5.75 -17.03 -10.40
CA ASP A 186 5.09 -18.34 -10.42
C ASP A 186 3.65 -18.26 -9.87
N PRO A 187 2.76 -17.46 -10.51
CA PRO A 187 1.43 -17.12 -9.96
C PRO A 187 0.56 -18.34 -9.68
N LYS A 188 0.66 -19.38 -10.53
CA LYS A 188 -0.11 -20.63 -10.40
C LYS A 188 0.59 -21.67 -9.54
N GLY A 189 1.82 -21.41 -9.11
CA GLY A 189 2.58 -22.29 -8.23
C GLY A 189 1.96 -22.34 -6.83
N THR A 190 2.14 -23.47 -6.15
CA THR A 190 1.63 -23.67 -4.79
C THR A 190 2.51 -22.96 -3.76
N THR A 191 1.87 -22.32 -2.80
CA THR A 191 2.51 -21.64 -1.67
C THR A 191 3.03 -22.63 -0.63
N THR A 192 4.25 -22.40 -0.17
CA THR A 192 4.89 -23.14 0.92
C THR A 192 4.54 -22.55 2.30
N ARG A 193 4.71 -23.34 3.35
CA ARG A 193 4.53 -22.90 4.74
C ARG A 193 5.45 -21.74 5.10
N ALA A 194 6.68 -21.71 4.58
CA ALA A 194 7.61 -20.60 4.78
C ALA A 194 7.09 -19.30 4.16
N GLU A 195 6.62 -19.33 2.91
CA GLU A 195 6.07 -18.15 2.23
C GLU A 195 4.81 -17.61 2.92
N PHE A 196 3.88 -18.50 3.28
CA PHE A 196 2.70 -18.13 4.06
C PHE A 196 3.05 -17.51 5.42
N THR A 197 4.06 -18.06 6.10
CA THR A 197 4.50 -17.54 7.41
C THR A 197 5.18 -16.19 7.29
N LYS A 198 6.01 -15.99 6.27
CA LYS A 198 6.62 -14.68 5.97
C LYS A 198 5.54 -13.63 5.83
N LEU A 199 4.57 -13.86 4.95
CA LEU A 199 3.43 -12.98 4.77
C LEU A 199 2.71 -12.67 6.08
N LEU A 200 2.28 -13.71 6.82
CA LEU A 200 1.52 -13.53 8.05
C LEU A 200 2.26 -12.64 9.05
N VAL A 201 3.56 -12.85 9.20
CA VAL A 201 4.39 -12.06 10.10
C VAL A 201 4.59 -10.65 9.55
N SER A 202 4.84 -10.51 8.24
CA SER A 202 4.99 -9.21 7.59
C SER A 202 3.73 -8.34 7.68
N ILE A 203 2.53 -8.91 7.77
CA ILE A 203 1.32 -8.11 8.03
C ILE A 203 1.24 -7.70 9.52
N LEU A 204 1.57 -8.63 10.43
CA LEU A 204 1.31 -8.43 11.87
C LEU A 204 2.44 -7.69 12.61
N TYR A 205 3.64 -7.64 12.05
CA TYR A 205 4.84 -7.13 12.70
C TYR A 205 5.76 -6.40 11.72
N GLU A 206 6.23 -5.23 12.14
CA GLU A 206 7.22 -4.41 11.43
C GLU A 206 8.56 -5.13 11.25
N ASP A 207 9.04 -5.76 12.32
CA ASP A 207 10.34 -6.42 12.36
C ASP A 207 10.17 -7.89 12.79
N PRO A 208 10.50 -8.85 11.91
CA PRO A 208 10.53 -10.27 12.27
C PRO A 208 11.77 -10.64 13.09
N SER A 209 12.77 -9.76 13.19
CA SER A 209 14.06 -10.04 13.83
C SER A 209 14.00 -10.09 15.35
N GLY A 210 15.10 -10.54 15.97
CA GLY A 210 15.27 -10.57 17.41
C GLY A 210 14.52 -11.69 18.14
N ALA A 211 13.74 -12.52 17.44
CA ALA A 211 13.16 -13.73 18.01
C ALA A 211 14.24 -14.83 18.18
N GLU A 212 14.28 -15.45 19.36
CA GLU A 212 15.11 -16.63 19.58
C GLU A 212 14.70 -17.78 18.64
N ALA A 213 15.64 -18.68 18.35
CA ALA A 213 15.38 -19.83 17.49
C ALA A 213 14.19 -20.65 18.02
N ALA A 214 13.21 -20.90 17.14
CA ALA A 214 11.99 -21.64 17.45
C ALA A 214 12.20 -23.10 17.88
N GLY A 215 13.45 -23.60 17.80
CA GLY A 215 13.83 -24.96 18.17
C GLY A 215 13.49 -26.01 17.10
N PHE A 216 13.02 -25.60 15.92
CA PHE A 216 12.78 -26.51 14.80
C PHE A 216 14.11 -27.00 14.20
N THR A 217 14.21 -28.31 13.99
CA THR A 217 15.44 -28.97 13.51
C THR A 217 15.75 -28.69 12.03
N ASP A 218 14.75 -28.25 11.27
CA ASP A 218 14.81 -27.95 9.84
C ASP A 218 14.71 -26.45 9.52
N VAL A 219 14.91 -25.59 10.54
CA VAL A 219 14.99 -24.13 10.38
C VAL A 219 16.41 -23.71 10.72
N ALA A 220 17.25 -23.64 9.68
CA ALA A 220 18.63 -23.22 9.83
C ALA A 220 18.73 -21.71 10.11
N ALA A 221 19.65 -21.32 10.99
CA ALA A 221 19.98 -19.91 11.21
C ALA A 221 20.46 -19.27 9.89
N GLY A 222 19.95 -18.08 9.57
CA GLY A 222 20.26 -17.37 8.33
C GLY A 222 19.47 -17.83 7.09
N ALA A 223 18.58 -18.82 7.21
CA ALA A 223 17.60 -19.06 6.15
C ALA A 223 16.66 -17.84 6.02
N TRP A 224 16.26 -17.48 4.80
CA TRP A 224 15.45 -16.28 4.54
C TRP A 224 14.12 -16.24 5.32
N TYR A 225 13.59 -17.42 5.68
CA TYR A 225 12.36 -17.56 6.46
C TYR A 225 12.60 -17.71 7.97
N ALA A 226 13.84 -17.81 8.43
CA ALA A 226 14.14 -18.20 9.81
C ALA A 226 13.54 -17.22 10.83
N ASP A 227 13.76 -15.92 10.64
CA ASP A 227 13.27 -14.89 11.57
C ASP A 227 11.74 -14.85 11.60
N TYR A 228 11.09 -14.96 10.44
CA TYR A 228 9.64 -15.03 10.35
C TYR A 228 9.08 -16.27 11.07
N VAL A 229 9.68 -17.44 10.88
CA VAL A 229 9.26 -18.66 11.55
C VAL A 229 9.47 -18.57 13.06
N ASN A 230 10.60 -18.01 13.50
CA ASN A 230 10.92 -17.78 14.90
C ASN A 230 9.90 -16.84 15.55
N LYS A 231 9.62 -15.71 14.91
CA LYS A 231 8.64 -14.73 15.35
C LYS A 231 7.23 -15.32 15.42
N ALA A 232 6.78 -16.00 14.35
CA ALA A 232 5.46 -16.61 14.31
C ALA A 232 5.30 -17.70 15.38
N LYS A 233 6.36 -18.45 15.70
CA LYS A 233 6.34 -19.44 16.78
C LYS A 233 6.26 -18.77 18.16
N LEU A 234 7.08 -17.75 18.41
CA LEU A 234 7.09 -16.98 19.65
C LEU A 234 5.70 -16.39 19.96
N GLU A 235 5.03 -15.90 18.92
CA GLU A 235 3.71 -15.27 18.99
C GLU A 235 2.55 -16.29 18.97
N ASN A 236 2.86 -17.59 18.96
CA ASN A 236 1.91 -18.70 18.90
C ASN A 236 0.99 -18.69 17.66
N LEU A 237 1.46 -18.09 16.56
CA LEU A 237 0.75 -18.01 15.28
C LEU A 237 0.88 -19.29 14.47
N ILE A 238 1.98 -20.03 14.64
CA ILE A 238 2.23 -21.30 13.96
C ILE A 238 2.70 -22.39 14.92
N GLY A 239 2.48 -23.64 14.51
CA GLY A 239 3.03 -24.83 15.13
C GLY A 239 3.98 -25.56 14.20
N GLY A 240 4.71 -26.53 14.76
CA GLY A 240 5.46 -27.52 14.00
C GLY A 240 4.86 -28.91 14.17
N TYR A 241 5.55 -29.89 13.62
CA TYR A 241 5.19 -31.30 13.66
C TYR A 241 5.76 -31.97 14.92
N ALA A 242 5.24 -33.16 15.25
CA ALA A 242 5.64 -33.91 16.43
C ALA A 242 7.12 -34.34 16.44
N ASP A 243 7.76 -34.38 15.27
CA ASP A 243 9.19 -34.65 15.08
C ASP A 243 10.08 -33.41 15.27
N ASN A 244 9.51 -32.32 15.79
CA ASN A 244 10.19 -31.04 16.03
C ASN A 244 10.70 -30.39 14.72
N THR A 245 9.94 -30.54 13.63
CA THR A 245 10.17 -29.86 12.35
C THR A 245 9.09 -28.82 12.06
N PHE A 246 9.40 -27.83 11.24
CA PHE A 246 8.45 -26.85 10.71
C PHE A 246 7.95 -27.21 9.29
N LYS A 247 8.78 -27.90 8.51
CA LYS A 247 8.63 -28.24 7.09
C LYS A 247 8.42 -27.00 6.22
N PRO A 248 9.42 -26.11 6.12
CA PRO A 248 9.28 -24.81 5.43
C PRO A 248 8.85 -24.94 3.98
N SER A 249 9.31 -25.99 3.27
CA SER A 249 8.99 -26.23 1.86
C SER A 249 7.70 -27.03 1.62
N ALA A 250 7.03 -27.52 2.66
CA ALA A 250 5.75 -28.20 2.48
C ALA A 250 4.67 -27.18 2.10
N THR A 251 3.73 -27.58 1.24
CA THR A 251 2.62 -26.72 0.84
C THR A 251 1.63 -26.51 1.98
N ILE A 252 0.89 -25.41 1.93
CA ILE A 252 -0.20 -25.13 2.87
C ILE A 252 -1.56 -25.27 2.17
N SER A 253 -2.48 -25.98 2.83
CA SER A 253 -3.85 -26.12 2.36
C SER A 253 -4.67 -24.86 2.63
N ARG A 254 -5.72 -24.63 1.83
CA ARG A 254 -6.65 -23.52 2.02
C ARG A 254 -7.31 -23.53 3.40
N GLN A 255 -7.70 -24.71 3.90
CA GLN A 255 -8.32 -24.80 5.22
C GLN A 255 -7.35 -24.48 6.37
N ASP A 256 -6.08 -24.89 6.26
CA ASP A 256 -5.11 -24.64 7.33
C ASP A 256 -4.70 -23.16 7.35
N ALA A 257 -4.57 -22.55 6.18
CA ALA A 257 -4.36 -21.10 6.06
C ALA A 257 -5.52 -20.32 6.67
N ALA A 258 -6.77 -20.66 6.33
CA ALA A 258 -7.96 -20.01 6.89
C ALA A 258 -8.00 -20.12 8.42
N VAL A 259 -7.66 -21.28 8.99
CA VAL A 259 -7.58 -21.48 10.44
C VAL A 259 -6.50 -20.59 11.08
N ILE A 260 -5.32 -20.51 10.48
CA ILE A 260 -4.23 -19.69 11.02
C ILE A 260 -4.59 -18.21 10.93
N LEU A 261 -5.11 -17.74 9.79
CA LEU A 261 -5.53 -16.35 9.58
C LEU A 261 -6.67 -15.97 10.52
N ALA A 262 -7.74 -16.77 10.58
CA ALA A 262 -8.87 -16.48 11.46
C ALA A 262 -8.42 -16.35 12.92
N ARG A 263 -7.53 -17.23 13.39
CA ARG A 263 -6.97 -17.13 14.73
C ARG A 263 -6.09 -15.90 14.91
N ALA A 264 -5.23 -15.59 13.94
CA ALA A 264 -4.27 -14.51 14.04
C ALA A 264 -4.95 -13.13 14.09
N PHE A 265 -6.05 -12.97 13.36
CA PHE A 265 -6.87 -11.77 13.31
C PHE A 265 -8.11 -11.82 14.21
N GLU A 266 -8.20 -12.84 15.08
CA GLU A 266 -9.27 -13.01 16.07
C GLU A 266 -10.69 -12.99 15.46
N LEU A 267 -10.82 -13.55 14.25
CA LEU A 267 -12.07 -13.65 13.51
C LEU A 267 -12.96 -14.77 14.04
N SER A 268 -14.26 -14.54 14.03
CA SER A 268 -15.29 -15.52 14.38
C SER A 268 -16.50 -15.33 13.47
N PRO A 269 -17.16 -16.42 13.03
CA PRO A 269 -18.27 -16.31 12.08
C PRO A 269 -19.52 -15.77 12.79
N SER A 270 -20.28 -14.92 12.09
CA SER A 270 -21.63 -14.57 12.51
C SER A 270 -22.63 -15.71 12.23
N ALA A 271 -23.88 -15.53 12.66
CA ALA A 271 -24.96 -16.47 12.34
C ALA A 271 -25.30 -16.51 10.84
N GLU A 272 -24.97 -15.45 10.10
CA GLU A 272 -25.22 -15.31 8.66
C GLU A 272 -23.99 -15.67 7.81
N ALA A 273 -22.89 -16.09 8.46
CA ALA A 273 -21.67 -16.44 7.77
C ALA A 273 -21.90 -17.57 6.74
N PRO A 274 -21.22 -17.51 5.57
CA PRO A 274 -21.40 -18.51 4.54
C PRO A 274 -20.95 -19.89 5.03
N SER A 275 -21.59 -20.92 4.48
CA SER A 275 -21.20 -22.32 4.72
C SER A 275 -20.93 -23.03 3.40
N PHE A 276 -19.96 -23.94 3.44
CA PHE A 276 -19.50 -24.66 2.27
C PHE A 276 -19.69 -26.16 2.48
N GLY A 277 -20.40 -26.81 1.58
CA GLY A 277 -20.78 -28.22 1.72
C GLY A 277 -19.59 -29.20 1.65
N ASP A 278 -18.46 -28.77 1.09
CA ASP A 278 -17.23 -29.54 0.96
C ASP A 278 -16.28 -29.40 2.18
N VAL A 279 -16.62 -28.56 3.16
CA VAL A 279 -15.86 -28.38 4.39
C VAL A 279 -16.33 -29.39 5.44
N THR A 280 -15.62 -30.52 5.53
CA THR A 280 -15.95 -31.62 6.48
C THR A 280 -15.10 -31.60 7.74
N ALA A 281 -13.94 -30.95 7.72
CA ALA A 281 -13.03 -30.88 8.86
C ALA A 281 -13.59 -29.93 9.94
N ALA A 282 -14.04 -30.51 11.06
CA ALA A 282 -14.69 -29.75 12.13
C ALA A 282 -13.84 -28.59 12.65
N TYR A 283 -12.51 -28.76 12.72
CA TYR A 283 -11.59 -27.73 13.21
C TYR A 283 -11.49 -26.50 12.29
N ALA A 284 -11.83 -26.64 11.00
CA ALA A 284 -11.69 -25.59 10.01
C ALA A 284 -13.01 -24.88 9.70
N LYS A 285 -14.15 -25.46 10.09
CA LYS A 285 -15.48 -24.98 9.69
C LYS A 285 -15.73 -23.53 10.06
N ASP A 286 -15.54 -23.19 11.34
CA ASP A 286 -15.84 -21.84 11.84
C ASP A 286 -14.83 -20.81 11.30
N ALA A 287 -13.56 -21.20 11.20
CA ALA A 287 -12.52 -20.35 10.65
C ALA A 287 -12.75 -20.03 9.16
N ILE A 288 -13.14 -21.03 8.36
CA ILE A 288 -13.47 -20.84 6.95
C ILE A 288 -14.68 -19.93 6.79
N ALA A 289 -15.72 -20.14 7.60
CA ALA A 289 -16.92 -19.28 7.58
C ALA A 289 -16.55 -17.82 7.91
N ALA A 290 -15.73 -17.59 8.94
CA ALA A 290 -15.33 -16.25 9.37
C ALA A 290 -14.44 -15.54 8.33
N ILE A 291 -13.48 -16.25 7.75
CA ILE A 291 -12.58 -15.69 6.72
C ILE A 291 -13.33 -15.37 5.43
N ALA A 292 -14.32 -16.20 5.06
CA ALA A 292 -15.17 -15.95 3.90
C ALA A 292 -16.15 -14.80 4.14
N GLU A 293 -16.72 -14.69 5.34
CA GLU A 293 -17.56 -13.56 5.74
C GLU A 293 -16.80 -12.23 5.72
N ALA A 294 -15.54 -12.24 6.17
CA ALA A 294 -14.65 -11.08 6.11
C ALA A 294 -14.13 -10.76 4.69
N GLY A 295 -14.52 -11.53 3.67
CA GLY A 295 -14.07 -11.32 2.28
C GLY A 295 -12.61 -11.68 2.02
N ILE A 296 -11.88 -12.24 2.99
CA ILE A 296 -10.43 -12.48 2.88
C ILE A 296 -10.11 -13.69 1.99
N MET A 297 -10.82 -14.81 2.16
CA MET A 297 -10.75 -15.96 1.24
C MET A 297 -12.15 -16.37 0.80
N GLU A 298 -12.38 -16.33 -0.51
CA GLU A 298 -13.66 -16.72 -1.10
C GLU A 298 -13.64 -18.17 -1.63
N GLY A 299 -14.83 -18.74 -1.79
CA GLY A 299 -15.01 -20.04 -2.45
C GLY A 299 -15.11 -19.92 -3.98
N TYR A 300 -15.09 -21.05 -4.66
CA TYR A 300 -15.24 -21.19 -6.11
C TYR A 300 -16.57 -21.86 -6.41
N ASN A 301 -17.50 -21.13 -7.04
CA ASN A 301 -18.79 -21.69 -7.48
C ASN A 301 -19.53 -22.46 -6.35
N GLY A 302 -19.49 -21.93 -5.12
CA GLY A 302 -20.16 -22.52 -3.95
C GLY A 302 -19.36 -23.57 -3.16
N ALA A 303 -18.12 -23.88 -3.55
CA ALA A 303 -17.22 -24.78 -2.82
C ALA A 303 -15.99 -24.04 -2.27
N PHE A 304 -15.51 -24.37 -1.07
CA PHE A 304 -14.31 -23.71 -0.53
C PHE A 304 -12.99 -24.32 -1.03
N ARG A 305 -13.04 -25.59 -1.45
CA ARG A 305 -11.90 -26.42 -1.85
C ARG A 305 -10.83 -26.54 -0.75
N PRO A 306 -11.21 -27.03 0.45
CA PRO A 306 -10.38 -26.92 1.65
C PRO A 306 -9.03 -27.65 1.59
N GLN A 307 -8.94 -28.73 0.82
CA GLN A 307 -7.73 -29.55 0.69
C GLN A 307 -6.77 -29.04 -0.40
N ASP A 308 -7.21 -28.10 -1.23
CA ASP A 308 -6.36 -27.57 -2.28
C ASP A 308 -5.28 -26.69 -1.66
N SER A 309 -4.10 -26.68 -2.28
CA SER A 309 -3.05 -25.74 -1.92
C SER A 309 -3.43 -24.33 -2.38
N ILE A 310 -3.06 -23.33 -1.59
CA ILE A 310 -3.16 -21.93 -2.02
C ILE A 310 -2.12 -21.68 -3.12
N THR A 311 -2.52 -21.01 -4.20
CA THR A 311 -1.57 -20.54 -5.22
C THR A 311 -0.91 -19.23 -4.80
N ARG A 312 0.24 -18.88 -5.38
CA ARG A 312 0.95 -17.65 -5.02
C ARG A 312 0.15 -16.38 -5.34
N GLU A 313 -0.60 -16.36 -6.44
CA GLU A 313 -1.49 -15.24 -6.77
C GLU A 313 -2.73 -15.17 -5.86
N GLU A 314 -3.24 -16.32 -5.39
CA GLU A 314 -4.32 -16.34 -4.39
C GLU A 314 -3.81 -15.82 -3.05
N LEU A 315 -2.62 -16.27 -2.64
CA LEU A 315 -1.98 -15.77 -1.44
C LEU A 315 -1.77 -14.26 -1.53
N ALA A 316 -1.47 -13.76 -2.74
CA ALA A 316 -1.29 -12.35 -2.93
C ALA A 316 -2.54 -11.54 -2.61
N VAL A 317 -3.65 -11.94 -3.20
CA VAL A 317 -4.96 -11.31 -2.97
C VAL A 317 -5.40 -11.43 -1.52
N VAL A 318 -5.16 -12.58 -0.88
CA VAL A 318 -5.42 -12.77 0.55
C VAL A 318 -4.64 -11.77 1.40
N THR A 319 -3.39 -11.48 1.04
CA THR A 319 -2.56 -10.48 1.75
C THR A 319 -3.15 -9.08 1.63
N LEU A 320 -3.46 -8.67 0.39
CA LEU A 320 -3.98 -7.33 0.13
C LEU A 320 -5.30 -7.13 0.88
N ARG A 321 -6.21 -8.11 0.84
CA ARG A 321 -7.49 -8.04 1.56
C ARG A 321 -7.32 -8.03 3.07
N LEU A 322 -6.37 -8.79 3.62
CA LEU A 322 -6.05 -8.69 5.05
C LEU A 322 -5.58 -7.29 5.42
N PHE A 323 -4.78 -6.68 4.55
CA PHE A 323 -4.31 -5.32 4.73
C PHE A 323 -5.45 -4.30 4.63
N GLU A 324 -6.33 -4.41 3.64
CA GLU A 324 -7.50 -3.53 3.49
C GLU A 324 -8.47 -3.64 4.68
N VAL A 325 -8.69 -4.84 5.21
CA VAL A 325 -9.65 -5.06 6.31
C VAL A 325 -9.07 -4.68 7.68
N PHE A 326 -7.76 -4.82 7.90
CA PHE A 326 -7.14 -4.67 9.22
C PHE A 326 -5.98 -3.66 9.28
N GLY A 327 -5.71 -2.96 8.19
CA GLY A 327 -4.71 -1.90 8.12
C GLY A 327 -5.13 -0.62 8.86
N GLU A 328 -6.43 -0.45 9.12
CA GLU A 328 -7.03 0.68 9.85
C GLU A 328 -6.81 0.64 11.38
#